data_AF-A0A7S3XFP3-F1
#
_entry.id   AF-A0A7S3XFP3-F1
#
_cell.length_a   1.000
_cell.length_b   1.000
_cell.length_c   1.000
_cell.angle_alpha   90.00
_cell.angle_beta   90.00
_cell.angle_gamma   90.00
#
_symmetry.space_group_name_H-M   'P 1'
#
loop_
_entity.id
_entity.type
_entity.pdbx_description
1 polymer ?
#
loop_
_entity_poly.entity_id
_entity_poly.type
_entity_poly.pdbx_seq_one_letter_code
_entity_poly.pdbx_strand_id
1 'polypeptide(L)'
;VPVCWPQFAGNGPFHKHGFARNTEWELDSYSTEEDPCVTLKLVPSEFTKKTMDCPFDFELRYTVTLGGDYLKMEMNVKNTGDEDMHFTTALHTYFSIDDISKTSVEGVGEHHYNDTAQGGRDCY
;
A
#
# COMPACT_ATOMS: atom_id res chain seq x y z
N VAL A 1 0.74 3.18 -8.69
CA VAL A 1 0.07 3.30 -7.37
C VAL A 1 1.11 3.04 -6.28
N PRO A 2 1.50 4.03 -5.46
CA PRO A 2 2.44 3.81 -4.37
C PRO A 2 1.88 2.86 -3.30
N VAL A 3 2.70 1.90 -2.86
CA VAL A 3 2.39 0.99 -1.76
C VAL A 3 2.88 1.61 -0.44
N CYS A 4 1.97 1.94 0.47
CA CYS A 4 2.30 2.41 1.82
C CYS A 4 2.42 1.20 2.74
N TRP A 5 3.62 0.86 3.20
CA TRP A 5 3.86 -0.22 4.17
C TRP A 5 5.26 -0.07 4.78
N PRO A 6 5.46 -0.38 6.08
CA PRO A 6 4.51 -0.90 7.07
C PRO A 6 3.68 0.18 7.80
N GLN A 7 3.66 1.39 7.24
CA GLN A 7 2.97 2.51 7.86
C GLN A 7 2.14 3.27 6.83
N PHE A 8 0.92 3.64 7.20
CA PHE A 8 0.13 4.67 6.53
C PHE A 8 0.30 6.00 7.27
N ALA A 9 0.42 7.10 6.51
CA ALA A 9 0.67 8.43 7.03
C ALA A 9 1.84 8.45 8.04
N GLY A 10 1.69 9.16 9.15
CA GLY A 10 2.65 9.22 10.27
C GLY A 10 2.25 8.35 11.45
N ASN A 11 1.44 7.30 11.25
CA ASN A 11 0.81 6.55 12.33
C ASN A 11 1.71 5.43 12.89
N GLY A 12 2.96 5.76 13.20
CA GLY A 12 3.93 4.80 13.74
C GLY A 12 5.38 5.32 13.70
N PRO A 13 6.36 4.43 13.96
CA PRO A 13 7.76 4.80 14.11
C PRO A 13 8.51 5.00 12.77
N PHE A 14 7.92 4.58 11.65
CA PHE A 14 8.57 4.67 10.35
C PHE A 14 8.41 6.07 9.74
N HIS A 15 9.23 6.35 8.72
CA HIS A 15 9.00 7.51 7.85
C HIS A 15 7.59 7.50 7.26
N LYS A 16 7.08 8.68 6.90
CA LYS A 16 5.72 8.82 6.39
C LYS A 16 5.47 7.85 5.22
N HIS A 17 4.43 7.02 5.35
CA HIS A 17 4.05 5.95 4.42
C HIS A 17 4.98 4.72 4.35
N GLY A 18 5.89 4.57 5.32
CA GLY A 18 6.82 3.44 5.38
C GLY A 18 7.87 3.48 4.26
N PHE A 19 8.39 2.31 3.93
CA PHE A 19 9.54 2.15 3.03
C PHE A 19 9.27 1.31 1.79
N ALA A 20 8.13 0.63 1.69
CA ALA A 20 7.81 -0.25 0.57
C ALA A 20 7.87 0.47 -0.80
N ARG A 21 7.41 1.73 -0.86
CA ARG A 21 7.49 2.59 -2.07
C ARG A 21 8.89 3.13 -2.39
N ASN A 22 9.86 2.91 -1.51
CA ASN A 22 11.25 3.38 -1.64
C ASN A 22 12.25 2.22 -1.70
N THR A 23 11.75 0.99 -1.81
CA THR A 23 12.55 -0.22 -1.92
C THR A 23 12.28 -0.86 -3.27
N GLU A 24 13.30 -1.46 -3.88
CA GLU A 24 13.14 -2.23 -5.11
C GLU A 24 12.47 -3.58 -4.80
N TRP A 25 11.51 -3.96 -5.65
CA TRP A 25 10.80 -5.23 -5.54
C TRP A 25 11.30 -6.19 -6.61
N GLU A 26 11.35 -7.47 -6.29
CA GLU A 26 11.73 -8.51 -7.24
C GLU A 26 10.50 -9.03 -7.99
N LEU A 27 10.68 -9.42 -9.25
CA LEU A 27 9.66 -10.17 -9.98
C LEU A 27 9.52 -11.57 -9.36
N ASP A 28 8.31 -11.93 -8.91
CA ASP A 28 8.03 -13.25 -8.32
C ASP A 28 7.41 -14.19 -9.36
N SER A 29 6.38 -13.72 -10.07
CA SER A 29 5.69 -14.49 -11.11
C SER A 29 4.91 -13.57 -12.05
N TYR A 30 4.50 -14.11 -13.20
CA TYR A 30 3.58 -13.45 -14.12
C TYR A 30 2.78 -14.49 -14.91
N SER A 31 1.61 -14.09 -15.41
CA SER A 31 0.80 -14.84 -16.37
C SER A 31 0.45 -13.94 -17.55
N THR A 32 0.42 -14.52 -18.74
CA THR A 32 -0.12 -13.87 -19.95
C THR A 32 -1.42 -14.50 -20.41
N GLU A 33 -1.88 -15.55 -19.72
CA GLU A 33 -3.15 -16.24 -19.97
C GLU A 33 -4.25 -15.56 -19.17
N GLU A 34 -5.46 -15.48 -19.75
CA GLU A 34 -6.71 -14.97 -19.14
C GLU A 34 -6.51 -13.89 -18.07
N ASP A 35 -6.60 -12.61 -18.49
CA ASP A 35 -6.25 -11.41 -17.74
C ASP A 35 -4.77 -11.40 -17.27
N PRO A 36 -3.86 -10.83 -18.08
CA PRO A 36 -2.44 -10.81 -17.77
C PRO A 36 -2.15 -10.23 -16.39
N CYS A 37 -1.26 -10.88 -15.64
CA CYS A 37 -0.92 -10.46 -14.30
C CYS A 37 0.59 -10.53 -14.02
N VAL A 38 1.04 -9.68 -13.09
CA VAL A 38 2.41 -9.67 -12.58
C VAL A 38 2.36 -9.61 -11.07
N THR A 39 3.14 -10.47 -10.41
CA THR A 39 3.36 -10.43 -8.96
C THR A 39 4.78 -10.00 -8.69
N LEU A 40 4.91 -8.93 -7.91
CA LEU A 40 6.17 -8.46 -7.36
C LEU A 40 6.27 -8.89 -5.89
N LYS A 41 7.49 -9.15 -5.42
CA LYS A 41 7.76 -9.57 -4.05
C LYS A 41 8.80 -8.66 -3.40
N LEU A 42 8.56 -8.33 -2.14
CA LEU A 42 9.51 -7.65 -1.27
C LEU A 42 9.70 -8.49 0.01
N VAL A 43 10.97 -8.75 0.34
CA VAL A 43 11.40 -9.46 1.53
C VAL A 43 12.43 -8.63 2.30
N PRO A 44 12.72 -8.94 3.57
CA PRO A 44 13.78 -8.28 4.30
C PRO A 44 15.12 -8.32 3.57
N SER A 45 15.82 -7.18 3.56
CA SER A 45 17.15 -7.02 3.01
C SER A 45 18.02 -6.24 3.99
N GLU A 46 19.33 -6.19 3.77
CA GLU A 46 20.22 -5.36 4.59
C GLU A 46 19.75 -3.89 4.64
N PHE A 47 19.20 -3.38 3.54
CA PHE A 47 18.64 -2.03 3.47
C PHE A 47 17.41 -1.88 4.37
N THR A 48 16.44 -2.79 4.31
CA THR A 48 15.23 -2.66 5.14
C THR A 48 15.54 -2.91 6.62
N LYS A 49 16.46 -3.83 6.94
CA LYS A 49 16.86 -4.13 8.32
C LYS A 49 17.70 -3.02 8.95
N LYS A 50 18.73 -2.50 8.25
CA LYS A 50 19.69 -1.55 8.83
C LYS A 50 19.42 -0.09 8.53
N THR A 51 18.89 0.23 7.35
CA THR A 51 18.65 1.62 6.94
C THR A 51 17.26 2.09 7.34
N MET A 52 16.28 1.18 7.33
CA MET A 52 14.89 1.47 7.71
C MET A 52 14.53 0.97 9.10
N ASP A 53 15.49 0.40 9.84
CA ASP A 53 15.33 -0.17 11.18
C ASP A 53 14.09 -1.08 11.32
N CYS A 54 13.78 -1.85 10.26
CA CYS A 54 12.62 -2.73 10.26
C CYS A 54 12.89 -3.99 11.10
N PRO A 55 12.12 -4.24 12.17
CA PRO A 55 12.34 -5.40 13.04
C PRO A 55 11.68 -6.68 12.52
N PHE A 56 10.83 -6.58 11.49
CA PHE A 56 10.01 -7.69 11.04
C PHE A 56 10.74 -8.58 10.04
N ASP A 57 10.54 -9.89 10.17
CA ASP A 57 10.71 -10.83 9.07
C ASP A 57 9.35 -10.99 8.37
N PHE A 58 9.31 -10.68 7.06
CA PHE A 58 8.07 -10.56 6.32
C PHE A 58 8.20 -11.05 4.87
N GLU A 59 7.05 -11.27 4.24
CA GLU A 59 6.94 -11.36 2.78
C GLU A 59 5.78 -10.48 2.33
N LEU A 60 6.08 -9.53 1.44
CA LEU A 60 5.11 -8.68 0.78
C LEU A 60 4.97 -9.15 -0.66
N ARG A 61 3.75 -9.45 -1.11
CA ARG A 61 3.44 -9.68 -2.52
C ARG A 61 2.45 -8.65 -3.02
N TYR A 62 2.75 -8.06 -4.16
CA TYR A 62 1.89 -7.12 -4.85
C TYR A 62 1.57 -7.65 -6.24
N THR A 63 0.32 -8.05 -6.45
CA THR A 63 -0.17 -8.59 -7.72
C THR A 63 -1.02 -7.56 -8.43
N VAL A 64 -0.70 -7.31 -9.70
CA VAL A 64 -1.49 -6.46 -10.59
C VAL A 64 -2.02 -7.31 -11.72
N THR A 65 -3.34 -7.34 -11.89
CA THR A 65 -4.03 -8.04 -12.98
C THR A 65 -4.74 -7.04 -13.87
N LEU A 66 -4.49 -7.15 -15.17
CA LEU A 66 -5.10 -6.34 -16.21
C LEU A 66 -6.26 -7.11 -16.83
N GLY A 67 -7.49 -6.72 -16.46
CA GLY A 67 -8.70 -7.18 -17.11
C GLY A 67 -9.09 -6.29 -18.29
N GLY A 68 -10.09 -6.72 -19.06
CA GLY A 68 -10.60 -5.97 -20.21
C GLY A 68 -11.11 -4.56 -19.85
N ASP A 69 -11.81 -4.43 -18.73
CA ASP A 69 -12.42 -3.18 -18.24
C ASP A 69 -12.09 -2.86 -16.77
N TYR A 70 -11.14 -3.59 -16.17
CA TYR A 70 -10.77 -3.43 -14.78
C TYR A 70 -9.26 -3.58 -14.55
N LEU A 71 -8.77 -2.94 -13.48
CA LEU A 71 -7.44 -3.14 -12.94
C LEU A 71 -7.60 -3.68 -11.52
N LYS A 72 -7.15 -4.92 -11.28
CA LYS A 72 -7.12 -5.51 -9.94
C LYS A 72 -5.73 -5.35 -9.34
N MET A 73 -5.66 -4.82 -8.12
CA MET A 73 -4.42 -4.64 -7.38
C MET A 73 -4.56 -5.31 -6.02
N GLU A 74 -3.73 -6.29 -5.74
CA GLU A 74 -3.78 -7.10 -4.52
C GLU A 74 -2.48 -6.97 -3.76
N MET A 75 -2.59 -6.60 -2.48
CA MET A 75 -1.47 -6.52 -1.56
C MET A 75 -1.61 -7.63 -0.52
N ASN A 76 -0.69 -8.59 -0.54
CA ASN A 76 -0.60 -9.65 0.45
C ASN A 76 0.61 -9.39 1.36
N VAL A 77 0.37 -9.44 2.67
CA VAL A 77 1.41 -9.29 3.69
C VAL A 77 1.41 -10.56 4.52
N LYS A 78 2.55 -11.22 4.60
CA LYS A 78 2.77 -12.40 5.40
C LYS A 78 3.83 -12.11 6.46
N ASN A 79 3.48 -12.36 7.72
CA ASN A 79 4.47 -12.46 8.79
C ASN A 79 5.21 -13.80 8.64
N THR A 80 6.53 -13.75 8.48
CA THR A 80 7.36 -14.96 8.38
C THR A 80 8.25 -15.17 9.60
N GLY A 81 8.19 -14.26 10.57
CA GLY A 81 8.87 -14.39 11.85
C GLY A 81 7.99 -15.06 12.91
N ASP A 82 8.55 -15.15 14.12
CA ASP A 82 7.92 -15.77 15.28
C ASP A 82 7.22 -14.76 16.21
N GLU A 83 7.40 -13.45 15.96
CA GLU A 83 6.87 -12.35 16.77
C GLU A 83 5.68 -11.67 16.07
N ASP A 84 4.82 -11.02 16.85
CA ASP A 84 3.68 -10.26 16.32
C ASP A 84 4.13 -9.09 15.42
N MET A 85 3.52 -8.99 14.23
CA MET A 85 3.81 -7.94 13.25
C MET A 85 2.64 -6.95 13.18
N HIS A 86 2.77 -5.82 13.88
CA HIS A 86 1.83 -4.71 13.80
C HIS A 86 2.22 -3.74 12.69
N PHE A 87 1.30 -3.50 11.74
CA PHE A 87 1.53 -2.59 10.63
C PHE A 87 0.22 -1.93 10.19
N THR A 88 0.34 -0.87 9.39
CA THR A 88 -0.75 -0.30 8.59
C THR A 88 -0.36 -0.31 7.12
N THR A 89 -1.35 -0.31 6.23
CA THR A 89 -1.10 -0.36 4.79
C THR A 89 -2.11 0.45 3.99
N ALA A 90 -1.71 0.91 2.81
CA ALA A 90 -2.61 1.51 1.83
C ALA A 90 -2.07 1.38 0.41
N LEU A 91 -2.97 1.21 -0.56
CA LEU A 91 -2.69 1.45 -1.97
C LEU A 91 -3.05 2.91 -2.28
N HIS A 92 -2.03 3.75 -2.48
CA HIS A 92 -2.20 5.21 -2.57
C HIS A 92 -2.57 5.65 -4.01
N THR A 93 -3.70 5.16 -4.52
CA THR A 93 -4.11 5.32 -5.91
C THR A 93 -4.38 6.78 -6.26
N TYR A 94 -3.82 7.25 -7.38
CA TYR A 94 -4.12 8.54 -7.99
C TYR A 94 -4.98 8.31 -9.21
N PHE A 95 -6.25 8.72 -9.15
CA PHE A 95 -7.17 8.62 -10.28
C PHE A 95 -7.00 9.82 -11.19
N SER A 96 -6.94 9.57 -12.50
CA SER A 96 -6.94 10.62 -13.51
C SER A 96 -8.37 11.17 -13.64
N ILE A 97 -8.51 12.49 -13.56
CA ILE A 97 -9.78 13.21 -13.69
C ILE A 97 -9.56 14.46 -14.56
N ASP A 98 -10.65 15.01 -15.12
CA ASP A 98 -10.57 16.19 -15.98
C ASP A 98 -10.50 17.51 -15.19
N ASP A 99 -11.36 17.68 -14.18
CA ASP A 99 -11.50 18.92 -13.42
C ASP A 99 -11.93 18.65 -11.97
N ILE A 100 -11.02 18.89 -11.02
CA ILE A 100 -11.27 18.66 -9.58
C ILE A 100 -12.41 19.54 -9.04
N SER A 101 -12.67 20.72 -9.62
CA SER A 101 -13.74 21.61 -9.16
C SER A 101 -15.14 21.06 -9.47
N LYS A 102 -15.23 20.09 -10.39
CA LYS A 102 -16.47 19.43 -10.81
C LYS A 102 -16.57 17.97 -10.36
N THR A 103 -15.56 17.48 -9.64
CA THR A 103 -15.47 16.07 -9.25
C THR A 103 -16.06 15.87 -7.86
N SER A 104 -16.91 14.85 -7.72
CA SER A 104 -17.39 14.34 -6.43
C SER A 104 -16.98 12.87 -6.27
N VAL A 105 -16.83 12.45 -5.01
CA VAL A 105 -16.66 11.03 -4.65
C VAL A 105 -17.92 10.60 -3.92
N GLU A 106 -18.59 9.59 -4.43
CA GLU A 106 -19.80 9.02 -3.84
C GLU A 106 -19.51 7.64 -3.23
N GLY A 107 -20.46 7.10 -2.45
CA GLY A 107 -20.31 5.79 -1.83
C GLY A 107 -19.41 5.75 -0.59
N VAL A 108 -18.94 6.91 -0.11
CA VAL A 108 -18.14 7.05 1.12
C VAL A 108 -18.97 7.26 2.39
N GLY A 109 -20.31 7.32 2.28
CA GLY A 109 -21.27 7.30 3.39
C GLY A 109 -21.18 8.45 4.41
N GLU A 110 -22.10 8.44 5.39
CA GLU A 110 -21.92 9.15 6.67
C GLU A 110 -21.02 8.26 7.53
N HIS A 111 -19.72 8.48 7.40
CA HIS A 111 -18.72 7.75 8.15
C HIS A 111 -17.93 8.71 9.02
N HIS A 112 -17.62 8.24 10.21
CA HIS A 112 -16.66 8.89 11.08
C HIS A 112 -15.30 8.99 10.37
N TYR A 113 -14.74 10.20 10.31
CA TYR A 113 -13.44 10.44 9.67
C TYR A 113 -12.60 11.47 10.41
N ASN A 114 -11.28 11.35 10.24
CA ASN A 114 -10.31 12.31 10.75
C ASN A 114 -9.93 13.30 9.63
N ASP A 115 -10.29 14.57 9.77
CA ASP A 115 -9.91 15.63 8.83
C ASP A 115 -8.46 16.08 9.08
N THR A 116 -7.54 15.45 8.37
CA THR A 116 -6.11 15.79 8.44
C THR A 116 -5.76 17.18 7.88
N ALA A 117 -6.61 17.79 7.03
CA ALA A 117 -6.42 19.17 6.58
C ALA A 117 -6.75 20.18 7.68
N GLN A 118 -7.60 19.79 8.64
CA GLN A 118 -7.93 20.55 9.86
C GLN A 118 -7.20 20.01 11.10
N GLY A 119 -5.99 19.45 10.93
CA GLY A 119 -5.16 19.01 12.05
C GLY A 119 -5.63 17.71 12.74
N GLY A 120 -6.36 16.85 12.03
CA GLY A 120 -6.88 15.59 12.55
C GLY A 120 -8.18 15.78 13.35
N ARG A 121 -8.98 16.77 12.97
CA ARG A 121 -10.29 17.00 13.60
C ARG A 121 -11.18 15.78 13.40
N ASP A 122 -11.86 15.38 14.47
CA ASP A 122 -12.82 14.28 14.44
C ASP A 122 -14.16 14.76 13.87
N CYS A 123 -14.65 14.08 12.83
CA CYS A 123 -15.86 14.43 12.09
C CYS A 123 -16.82 13.24 12.04
N TYR A 124 -18.12 13.53 12.12
CA TYR A 124 -19.22 12.55 12.06
C TYR A 124 -20.10 12.82 10.86
#